data_AF-A0A4S0G0Y8-F1
#
_entry.id   AF-A0A4S0G0Y8-F1
#
_cell.length_a   1.000
_cell.length_b   1.000
_cell.length_c   1.000
_cell.angle_alpha   90.00
_cell.angle_beta   90.00
_cell.angle_gamma   90.00
#
_symmetry.space_group_name_H-M   'P 1'
#
loop_
_entity.id
_entity.type
_entity.pdbx_description
1 polymer ?
#
loop_
_entity_poly.entity_id
_entity_poly.type
_entity_poly.pdbx_seq_one_letter_code
_entity_poly.pdbx_strand_id
1 'polypeptide(L)'
;APRNAAGLSHTAFLMPSRDDLAHWLAHAAQNNVQLQGASDHLVSEAIYLADPEGNGIEVYRDRSPEEWTYQPDGTVEMATIGLNLQALYDSAPKAA
;
A
#
# COMPACT_ATOMS: atom_id res chain seq x y z
N ALA A 1 -10.19 -22.34 -7.69
CA ALA A 1 -11.28 -22.01 -6.74
C ALA A 1 -11.78 -20.60 -7.04
N PRO A 2 -12.99 -20.21 -6.62
CA PRO A 2 -13.46 -18.81 -6.71
C PRO A 2 -12.49 -17.82 -6.06
N ARG A 3 -12.43 -16.57 -6.52
CA ARG A 3 -11.56 -15.51 -5.94
C ARG A 3 -11.81 -15.25 -4.44
N ASN A 4 -13.00 -15.57 -3.95
CA ASN A 4 -13.42 -15.42 -2.56
C ASN A 4 -13.42 -16.74 -1.77
N ALA A 5 -12.79 -17.79 -2.31
CA ALA A 5 -12.58 -19.02 -1.55
C ALA A 5 -11.46 -18.85 -0.53
N ALA A 6 -11.47 -19.65 0.54
CA ALA A 6 -10.37 -19.68 1.49
C ALA A 6 -9.04 -20.07 0.79
N GLY A 7 -7.97 -19.34 1.09
CA GLY A 7 -6.65 -19.51 0.47
C GLY A 7 -5.73 -18.30 0.70
N LEU A 8 -4.55 -18.30 0.08
CA LEU A 8 -3.67 -17.13 0.05
C LEU A 8 -4.36 -16.00 -0.73
N SER A 9 -4.54 -14.84 -0.08
CA SER A 9 -5.18 -13.67 -0.69
C SER A 9 -4.20 -12.88 -1.56
N HIS A 10 -3.06 -12.49 -0.99
CA HIS A 10 -1.96 -11.80 -1.67
C HIS A 10 -0.64 -12.01 -0.90
N THR A 11 0.47 -11.64 -1.53
CA THR A 11 1.78 -11.49 -0.87
C THR A 11 2.11 -10.00 -0.75
N ALA A 12 2.56 -9.57 0.44
CA ALA A 12 2.88 -8.18 0.73
C ALA A 12 4.39 -7.94 0.83
N PHE A 13 4.87 -6.84 0.24
CA PHE A 13 6.25 -6.38 0.31
C PHE A 13 6.32 -5.05 1.06
N LEU A 14 7.06 -5.05 2.18
CA LEU A 14 7.26 -3.87 3.03
C LEU A 14 8.37 -2.98 2.46
N MET A 15 8.05 -1.70 2.26
CA MET A 15 9.01 -0.64 1.97
C MET A 15 9.55 -0.03 3.28
N PRO A 16 10.83 0.37 3.32
CA PRO A 16 11.43 0.91 4.54
C PRO A 16 10.81 2.23 5.02
N SER A 17 10.29 3.04 4.10
CA SER A 17 9.73 4.35 4.39
C SER A 17 8.59 4.74 3.44
N ARG A 18 7.91 5.83 3.76
CA ARG A 18 6.91 6.43 2.85
C ARG A 18 7.54 6.93 1.55
N ASP A 19 8.77 7.43 1.61
CA ASP A 19 9.49 7.91 0.42
C ASP A 19 9.87 6.76 -0.51
N ASP A 20 10.20 5.58 0.05
CA ASP A 20 10.45 4.38 -0.74
C ASP A 20 9.18 3.86 -1.42
N LEU A 21 8.03 3.95 -0.75
CA LEU A 21 6.74 3.65 -1.38
C LEU A 21 6.41 4.65 -2.50
N ALA A 22 6.73 5.93 -2.30
CA ALA A 22 6.59 6.96 -3.33
C ALA A 22 7.49 6.70 -4.55
N HIS A 23 8.76 6.35 -4.33
CA HIS A 23 9.68 5.92 -5.38
C HIS A 23 9.18 4.70 -6.14
N TRP A 24 8.68 3.70 -5.41
CA TRP A 24 8.12 2.50 -6.02
C TRP A 24 6.91 2.83 -6.90
N LEU A 25 6.00 3.68 -6.42
CA LEU A 25 4.84 4.13 -7.21
C LEU A 25 5.28 4.89 -8.46
N ALA A 26 6.28 5.77 -8.35
CA ALA A 26 6.81 6.50 -9.49
C ALA A 26 7.42 5.56 -10.54
N HIS A 27 8.20 4.58 -10.11
CA HIS A 27 8.75 3.53 -10.96
C HIS A 27 7.65 2.69 -11.63
N ALA A 28 6.63 2.29 -10.88
CA ALA A 28 5.49 1.53 -11.39
C ALA A 28 4.73 2.30 -12.49
N ALA A 29 4.50 3.60 -12.27
CA ALA A 29 3.84 4.48 -13.24
C ALA A 29 4.66 4.63 -14.53
N GLN A 30 5.98 4.84 -14.42
CA GLN A 30 6.88 4.94 -15.58
C GLN A 30 6.89 3.65 -16.43
N ASN A 31 6.72 2.50 -15.79
CA ASN A 31 6.67 1.20 -16.45
C ASN A 31 5.24 0.78 -16.86
N ASN A 32 4.24 1.66 -16.73
CA ASN A 32 2.83 1.36 -17.05
C ASN A 32 2.29 0.13 -16.31
N VAL A 33 2.71 -0.10 -15.06
CA VAL A 33 2.18 -1.17 -14.22
C VAL A 33 0.72 -0.90 -13.90
N GLN A 34 -0.15 -1.88 -14.18
CA GLN A 34 -1.57 -1.79 -13.83
C GLN A 34 -1.79 -2.02 -12.33
N LEU A 35 -2.28 -1.00 -11.64
CA LEU A 35 -2.69 -1.09 -10.24
C LEU A 35 -4.14 -1.58 -10.16
N GLN A 36 -4.44 -2.39 -9.13
CA GLN A 36 -5.78 -2.87 -8.81
C GLN A 36 -6.46 -2.03 -7.74
N GLY A 37 -5.69 -1.24 -6.98
CA GLY A 37 -6.21 -0.34 -5.95
C GLY A 37 -5.09 0.22 -5.08
N ALA A 38 -5.44 1.13 -4.19
CA ALA A 38 -4.55 1.62 -3.15
C ALA A 38 -5.37 2.08 -1.94
N SER A 39 -4.89 1.76 -0.75
CA SER A 39 -5.61 1.99 0.49
C SER A 39 -4.72 2.62 1.54
N ASP A 40 -5.31 3.49 2.34
CA ASP A 40 -4.76 3.93 3.61
C ASP A 40 -5.54 3.24 4.73
N HIS A 41 -4.81 2.54 5.59
CA HIS A 41 -5.33 1.73 6.68
C HIS A 41 -5.24 2.42 8.05
N LEU A 42 -4.85 3.70 8.09
CA LEU A 42 -4.50 4.48 9.28
C LEU A 42 -3.23 4.00 10.00
N VAL A 43 -2.85 2.74 9.84
CA VAL A 43 -1.59 2.17 10.34
C VAL A 43 -0.56 1.95 9.24
N SER A 44 -1.00 1.87 7.99
CA SER A 44 -0.15 1.65 6.82
C SER A 44 -0.75 2.28 5.56
N GLU A 45 0.08 2.52 4.55
CA GLU A 45 -0.34 2.91 3.21
C GLU A 45 0.08 1.80 2.24
N ALA A 46 -0.84 1.33 1.39
CA ALA A 46 -0.67 0.15 0.56
C ALA A 46 -1.14 0.38 -0.89
N ILE A 47 -0.43 -0.25 -1.83
CA ILE A 47 -0.75 -0.26 -3.26
C ILE A 47 -0.87 -1.71 -3.72
N TYR A 48 -1.95 -2.02 -4.43
CA TYR A 48 -2.28 -3.37 -4.88
C TYR A 48 -2.12 -3.51 -6.37
N LEU A 49 -1.58 -4.64 -6.79
CA LEU A 49 -1.44 -5.06 -8.18
C LEU A 49 -1.61 -6.59 -8.28
N ALA A 50 -1.58 -7.12 -9.49
CA ALA A 50 -1.37 -8.54 -9.69
C ALA A 50 -0.19 -8.80 -10.60
N ASP A 51 0.46 -9.93 -10.38
CA ASP A 51 1.40 -10.47 -11.35
C ASP A 51 0.67 -10.96 -12.63
N PRO A 52 1.42 -11.38 -13.67
CA PRO A 52 0.83 -11.87 -14.91
C PRO A 52 -0.07 -13.11 -14.75
N GLU A 53 0.07 -13.87 -13.66
CA GLU A 53 -0.73 -15.06 -13.35
C GLU A 53 -2.01 -14.70 -12.55
N GLY A 54 -2.14 -13.44 -12.14
CA GLY A 54 -3.28 -12.93 -11.40
C GLY A 54 -3.16 -13.08 -9.89
N ASN A 55 -1.98 -13.44 -9.36
CA ASN A 55 -1.73 -13.50 -7.92
C ASN A 55 -1.70 -12.08 -7.37
N GLY A 56 -2.40 -11.85 -6.25
CA GLY A 56 -2.43 -10.56 -5.60
C GLY A 56 -1.07 -10.20 -5.01
N ILE A 57 -0.63 -8.97 -5.27
CA ILE A 57 0.56 -8.38 -4.67
C ILE A 57 0.13 -7.09 -3.96
N GLU A 58 0.67 -6.88 -2.77
CA GLU A 58 0.61 -5.63 -2.03
C GLU A 58 2.04 -5.07 -1.88
N VAL A 59 2.22 -3.79 -2.15
CA VAL A 59 3.43 -3.05 -1.80
C VAL A 59 3.01 -1.95 -0.84
N TYR A 60 3.56 -1.97 0.37
CA TYR A 60 3.09 -1.12 1.45
C TYR A 60 4.23 -0.56 2.28
N ARG A 61 3.89 0.46 3.07
CA ARG A 61 4.75 0.97 4.14
C ARG A 61 3.94 1.04 5.42
N ASP A 62 4.58 0.76 6.54
CA ASP A 62 3.99 0.99 7.86
C ASP A 62 4.14 2.46 8.28
N ARG A 63 3.15 2.96 9.02
CA ARG A 63 3.34 4.11 9.90
C ARG A 63 4.03 3.65 11.17
N SER A 64 4.82 4.55 11.75
CA SER A 64 5.40 4.32 13.06
C SER A 64 4.27 4.10 14.08
N PRO A 65 4.41 3.17 15.05
CA PRO A 65 3.38 2.94 16.06
C PRO A 65 2.97 4.19 16.86
N GLU A 66 3.87 5.18 16.95
CA GLU A 66 3.59 6.48 17.57
C GLU A 66 2.61 7.36 16.77
N GLU A 67 2.43 7.06 15.47
CA GLU A 67 1.45 7.70 14.60
C GLU A 67 0.07 7.03 14.69
N TRP A 68 -0.04 5.86 15.35
CA TRP A 68 -1.28 5.11 15.44
C TRP A 68 -2.23 5.74 16.46
N THR A 69 -3.53 5.71 16.14
CA THR A 69 -4.56 6.13 17.08
C THR A 69 -5.03 4.91 17.88
N TYR A 70 -4.89 4.98 19.20
CA TYR A 70 -5.37 3.96 20.13
C TYR A 70 -6.70 4.38 20.74
N GLN A 71 -7.66 3.46 20.75
CA GLN A 71 -8.96 3.64 21.38
C GLN A 71 -8.86 3.48 22.91
N PRO A 72 -9.84 3.95 23.71
CA PRO A 72 -9.82 3.83 25.16
C PRO A 72 -9.73 2.40 25.71
N ASP A 73 -10.13 1.39 24.92
CA ASP A 73 -10.04 -0.03 25.25
C ASP A 73 -8.70 -0.68 24.87
N GLY A 74 -7.76 0.10 24.31
CA GLY A 74 -6.43 -0.33 23.89
C GLY A 74 -6.36 -0.90 22.48
N THR A 75 -7.46 -0.92 21.73
CA THR A 75 -7.45 -1.34 20.31
C THR A 75 -6.90 -0.24 19.40
N VAL A 76 -6.37 -0.63 18.24
CA VAL A 76 -5.85 0.30 17.22
C VAL A 76 -6.96 0.65 16.23
N GLU A 77 -7.10 1.93 15.90
CA GLU A 77 -8.01 2.37 14.86
C GLU A 77 -7.54 1.92 13.47
N MET A 78 -8.45 1.30 12.71
CA MET A 78 -8.18 0.76 11.38
C MET A 78 -9.23 1.25 10.40
N ALA A 79 -8.82 1.54 9.17
CA ALA A 79 -9.75 1.84 8.08
C ALA A 79 -9.36 1.13 6.78
N THR A 80 -10.18 1.31 5.76
CA THR A 80 -9.83 1.02 4.37
C THR A 80 -10.37 2.18 3.55
N ILE A 81 -9.60 3.26 3.53
CA ILE A 81 -9.93 4.48 2.77
C ILE A 81 -9.03 4.58 1.54
N GLY A 82 -9.48 5.29 0.52
CA GLY A 82 -8.67 5.47 -0.70
C GLY A 82 -7.39 6.25 -0.40
N LEU A 83 -6.24 5.69 -0.78
CA LEU A 83 -4.97 6.39 -0.68
C LEU A 83 -4.89 7.52 -1.71
N ASN A 84 -4.41 8.70 -1.32
CA ASN A 84 -4.13 9.78 -2.25
C ASN A 84 -2.84 9.50 -3.04
N LEU A 85 -2.98 8.73 -4.13
CA LEU A 85 -1.88 8.33 -5.00
C LEU A 85 -1.15 9.52 -5.64
N GLN A 86 -1.85 10.60 -5.98
CA GLN A 86 -1.21 11.78 -6.56
C GLN A 86 -0.28 12.45 -5.55
N ALA A 87 -0.74 12.64 -4.31
CA ALA A 87 0.10 13.21 -3.25
C ALA A 87 1.30 12.33 -2.90
N LEU A 88 1.12 10.99 -2.92
CA LEU A 88 2.23 10.05 -2.74
C LEU A 88 3.22 10.10 -3.91
N TYR A 89 2.73 10.13 -5.15
CA TYR A 89 3.57 10.25 -6.35
C TYR A 89 4.36 11.56 -6.33
N ASP A 90 3.71 12.67 -5.98
CA ASP A 90 4.34 13.99 -5.94
C ASP A 90 5.38 14.14 -4.83
N SER A 91 5.30 13.33 -3.76
CA SER A 91 6.31 13.28 -2.70
C SER A 91 7.53 12.44 -3.08
N ALA A 92 7.51 11.69 -4.19
CA ALA A 92 8.69 10.98 -4.65
C ALA A 92 9.82 11.98 -4.92
N PRO A 93 11.03 11.76 -4.36
CA PRO A 93 12.20 12.54 -4.70
C PRO A 93 12.38 12.58 -6.22
N LYS A 94 12.23 13.77 -6.79
CA LYS A 94 12.48 14.00 -8.21
C LYS A 94 14.00 14.00 -8.37
N ALA A 95 14.53 13.11 -9.20
CA ALA A 95 15.94 13.15 -9.56
C ALA A 95 16.31 14.58 -9.99
N ALA A 96 17.37 15.11 -9.38
CA ALA A 96 17.93 16.42 -9.74
C ALA A 96 18.50 16.40 -11.15
#